data_AF-A0AAD5Z5C9-F1
#
_entry.id   AF-A0AAD5Z5C9-F1
#
_cell.length_a   1.000
_cell.length_b   1.000
_cell.length_c   1.000
_cell.angle_alpha   90.00
_cell.angle_beta   90.00
_cell.angle_gamma   90.00
#
_symmetry.space_group_name_H-M   'P 1'
#
loop_
_entity.id
_entity.type
_entity.pdbx_description
1 polymer ?
#
loop_
_entity_poly.entity_id
_entity_poly.type
_entity_poly.pdbx_seq_one_letter_code
_entity_poly.pdbx_strand_id
1 'polypeptide(L)'
;MRTSTSELAIASHIFKITGYSLLKEIDVGQYVSSSAFTVGGHEFYIRIYPRGEVTEREQFISVFLVLNSDADEELPVQFEFGLVDLSAGDLAIAGQKMSGSHTFVYFLETWGFACFISRAHLEASQYLKDDSFMVKCTIRVAKETWEEARQSIVPPSDLHLHLTKLLESSEMADITFEVDEESFIAHRIVLAARSSVFKQLLCQKGDNDASSCVRIQDVKAPVFKALLHYLYTDRLPNGIDKSLPSFDQQLLLAADTYAIERLKFICEEKLCNKLSVDTVASTFQLAEKCKCDRLNTACLKFAAKPENLISLMQMYSKISQGSEQHNTAGLSGLPELLNKLAHAFVPS
;
A
#
# COMPACT_ATOMS: atom_id res chain seq x y z
N MET A 1 9.39 -46.84 -8.13
CA MET A 1 10.31 -45.75 -8.52
C MET A 1 9.42 -44.57 -8.86
N ARG A 2 9.25 -43.62 -7.94
CA ARG A 2 8.40 -42.43 -8.17
C ARG A 2 9.30 -41.33 -8.72
N THR A 3 9.05 -40.93 -9.96
CA THR A 3 9.70 -39.80 -10.61
C THR A 3 9.01 -38.51 -10.13
N SER A 4 9.75 -37.66 -9.44
CA SER A 4 9.32 -36.30 -9.06
C SER A 4 9.52 -35.38 -10.25
N THR A 5 8.47 -34.74 -10.73
CA THR A 5 8.54 -33.65 -11.71
C THR A 5 8.19 -32.35 -11.01
N SER A 6 9.19 -31.50 -10.77
CA SER A 6 8.97 -30.12 -10.35
C SER A 6 8.41 -29.33 -11.54
N GLU A 7 7.17 -28.87 -11.47
CA GLU A 7 6.65 -27.94 -12.47
C GLU A 7 7.11 -26.53 -12.09
N LEU A 8 7.92 -25.90 -12.93
CA LEU A 8 8.40 -24.55 -12.66
C LEU A 8 7.45 -23.58 -13.37
N ALA A 9 6.66 -22.81 -12.62
CA ALA A 9 5.90 -21.72 -13.20
C ALA A 9 6.86 -20.56 -13.48
N ILE A 10 7.20 -20.40 -14.75
CA ILE A 10 8.06 -19.31 -15.22
C ILE A 10 7.21 -18.34 -16.02
N ALA A 11 7.28 -17.06 -15.67
CA ALA A 11 6.75 -16.01 -16.51
C ALA A 11 7.71 -14.84 -16.53
N SER A 12 7.71 -14.13 -17.65
CA SER A 12 8.41 -12.86 -17.77
C SER A 12 7.41 -11.72 -17.96
N HIS A 13 7.67 -10.60 -17.30
CA HIS A 13 6.94 -9.36 -17.49
C HIS A 13 7.92 -8.28 -17.94
N ILE A 14 7.53 -7.51 -18.95
CA ILE A 14 8.34 -6.41 -19.47
C ILE A 14 7.66 -5.11 -19.08
N PHE A 15 8.34 -4.35 -18.22
CA PHE A 15 7.93 -3.01 -17.88
C PHE A 15 8.69 -2.03 -18.77
N LYS A 16 7.96 -1.36 -19.67
CA LYS A 16 8.50 -0.26 -20.47
C LYS A 16 8.33 1.05 -19.70
N ILE A 17 9.45 1.72 -19.48
CA ILE A 17 9.50 3.04 -18.88
C ILE A 17 9.68 4.03 -20.02
N THR A 18 8.75 4.99 -20.13
CA THR A 18 8.79 6.08 -21.12
C THR A 18 8.92 7.41 -20.39
N GLY A 19 9.61 8.38 -20.98
CA GLY A 19 9.79 9.69 -20.34
C GLY A 19 10.87 9.67 -19.26
N TYR A 20 11.95 8.91 -19.43
CA TYR A 20 13.01 8.78 -18.43
C TYR A 20 13.60 10.15 -18.01
N SER A 21 13.67 11.10 -18.94
CA SER A 21 14.13 12.47 -18.71
C SER A 21 13.30 13.22 -17.67
N LEU A 22 12.02 12.90 -17.52
CA LEU A 22 11.16 13.41 -16.45
C LEU A 22 11.30 12.56 -15.19
N LEU A 23 11.42 11.24 -15.34
CA LEU A 23 11.52 10.31 -14.23
C LEU A 23 12.82 10.46 -13.44
N LYS A 24 13.93 10.85 -14.07
CA LYS A 24 15.20 11.09 -13.38
C LYS A 24 15.16 12.30 -12.42
N GLU A 25 14.14 13.16 -12.55
CA GLU A 25 13.90 14.33 -11.71
C GLU A 25 12.96 14.02 -10.55
N ILE A 26 12.34 12.84 -10.50
CA ILE A 26 11.48 12.48 -9.35
C ILE A 26 12.35 12.27 -8.11
N ASP A 27 11.81 12.67 -6.96
CA ASP A 27 12.54 12.59 -5.71
C ASP A 27 12.89 11.15 -5.31
N VAL A 28 13.95 11.05 -4.52
CA VAL A 28 14.34 9.81 -3.87
C VAL A 28 13.16 9.18 -3.13
N GLY A 29 13.01 7.86 -3.25
CA GLY A 29 11.91 7.09 -2.68
C GLY A 29 10.60 7.15 -3.46
N GLN A 30 10.51 7.92 -4.54
CA GLN A 30 9.40 7.85 -5.49
C GLN A 30 9.65 6.76 -6.53
N TYR A 31 8.58 6.09 -6.94
CA TYR A 31 8.66 4.98 -7.88
C TYR A 31 7.56 5.03 -8.93
N VAL A 32 7.80 4.32 -10.02
CA VAL A 32 6.80 3.93 -11.02
C VAL A 32 6.54 2.44 -10.92
N SER A 33 5.30 2.02 -11.17
CA SER A 33 4.89 0.62 -11.09
C SER A 33 4.47 0.06 -12.44
N SER A 34 4.74 -1.22 -12.67
CA SER A 34 4.17 -1.95 -13.80
C SER A 34 2.69 -2.26 -13.57
N SER A 35 2.00 -2.70 -14.62
CA SER A 35 0.76 -3.45 -14.43
C SER A 35 1.02 -4.74 -13.65
N ALA A 36 -0.01 -5.22 -12.96
CA ALA A 36 0.05 -6.51 -12.30
C ALA A 36 0.09 -7.67 -13.32
N PHE A 37 0.75 -8.77 -12.95
CA PHE A 37 0.86 -9.99 -13.75
C PHE A 37 0.91 -11.22 -12.86
N THR A 38 0.36 -12.33 -13.35
CA THR A 38 0.19 -13.56 -12.55
C THR A 38 1.26 -14.59 -12.87
N VAL A 39 1.88 -15.15 -11.84
CA VAL A 39 2.85 -16.25 -11.94
C VAL A 39 2.57 -17.28 -10.85
N GLY A 40 2.41 -18.54 -11.23
CA GLY A 40 2.13 -19.60 -10.25
C GLY A 40 0.79 -19.47 -9.51
N GLY A 41 -0.14 -18.66 -9.99
CA GLY A 41 -1.41 -18.36 -9.31
C GLY A 41 -1.38 -17.14 -8.39
N HIS A 42 -0.22 -16.52 -8.23
CA HIS A 42 -0.04 -15.30 -7.42
C HIS A 42 0.17 -14.08 -8.32
N GLU A 43 -0.35 -12.94 -7.89
CA GLU A 43 -0.25 -11.69 -8.63
C GLU A 43 0.95 -10.88 -8.14
N PHE A 44 1.74 -10.35 -9.07
CA PHE A 44 2.92 -9.54 -8.80
C PHE A 44 2.92 -8.25 -9.63
N TYR A 45 3.67 -7.25 -9.19
CA TYR A 45 4.06 -6.11 -10.03
C TYR A 45 5.48 -5.64 -9.70
N ILE A 46 6.05 -4.82 -10.57
CA ILE A 46 7.42 -4.28 -10.43
C ILE A 46 7.33 -2.83 -9.95
N ARG A 47 8.16 -2.44 -8.98
CA ARG A 47 8.42 -1.04 -8.61
C ARG A 47 9.81 -0.64 -9.07
N ILE A 48 9.92 0.53 -9.70
CA ILE A 48 11.20 1.11 -10.12
C ILE A 48 11.34 2.50 -9.50
N TYR A 49 12.44 2.72 -8.77
CA TYR A 49 12.81 4.00 -8.19
C TYR A 49 13.92 4.62 -9.03
N PRO A 50 13.62 5.57 -9.93
CA PRO A 50 14.60 6.16 -10.86
C PRO A 50 15.74 6.91 -10.18
N ARG A 51 15.50 7.39 -8.95
CA ARG A 51 16.46 8.13 -8.11
C ARG A 51 16.65 7.47 -6.76
N GLY A 52 16.68 6.14 -6.73
CA GLY A 52 16.91 5.36 -5.52
C GLY A 52 15.70 5.23 -4.60
N GLU A 53 15.65 4.14 -3.84
CA GLU A 53 14.64 3.93 -2.79
C GLU A 53 14.86 4.86 -1.58
N VAL A 54 16.12 5.14 -1.24
CA VAL A 54 16.54 5.95 -0.09
C VAL A 54 17.69 6.88 -0.49
N THR A 55 17.91 7.96 0.25
CA THR A 55 18.85 9.05 -0.08
C THR A 55 20.27 8.54 -0.33
N GLU A 56 20.71 7.53 0.42
CA GLU A 56 22.03 6.90 0.26
C GLU A 56 22.22 6.19 -1.08
N ARG A 57 21.12 5.97 -1.83
CA ARG A 57 21.06 5.25 -3.10
C ARG A 57 20.58 6.13 -4.26
N GLU A 58 20.56 7.45 -4.11
CA GLU A 58 19.99 8.38 -5.09
C GLU A 58 20.64 8.35 -6.50
N GLN A 59 21.90 7.89 -6.55
CA GLN A 59 22.71 7.72 -7.75
C GLN A 59 22.37 6.43 -8.52
N PHE A 60 21.53 5.57 -7.95
CA PHE A 60 21.09 4.31 -8.55
C PHE A 60 19.62 4.35 -8.92
N ILE A 61 19.28 3.58 -9.95
CA ILE A 61 17.92 3.13 -10.17
C ILE A 61 17.74 1.86 -9.33
N SER A 62 16.67 1.81 -8.52
CA SER A 62 16.31 0.63 -7.75
C SER A 62 15.14 -0.10 -8.39
N VAL A 63 15.11 -1.43 -8.28
CA VAL A 63 14.05 -2.26 -8.88
C VAL A 63 13.62 -3.33 -7.89
N PHE A 64 12.31 -3.44 -7.65
CA PHE A 64 11.73 -4.37 -6.69
C PHE A 64 10.54 -5.13 -7.28
N LEU A 65 10.39 -6.37 -6.84
CA LEU A 65 9.22 -7.21 -7.06
C LEU A 65 8.29 -7.08 -5.86
N VAL A 66 7.00 -6.89 -6.10
CA VAL A 66 5.97 -6.78 -5.06
C VAL A 66 4.93 -7.87 -5.24
N LEU A 67 4.59 -8.55 -4.15
CA LEU A 67 3.47 -9.50 -4.10
C LEU A 67 2.15 -8.73 -3.93
N ASN A 68 1.23 -8.89 -4.87
CA ASN A 68 -0.07 -8.19 -4.91
C ASN A 68 -1.27 -9.09 -4.62
N SER A 69 -1.03 -10.31 -4.16
CA SER A 69 -2.05 -11.22 -3.65
C SER A 69 -1.67 -11.67 -2.25
N ASP A 70 -2.64 -12.07 -1.43
CA ASP A 70 -2.32 -12.80 -0.21
C ASP A 70 -1.57 -14.10 -0.59
N ALA A 71 -0.51 -14.42 0.15
CA ALA A 71 0.10 -15.74 0.11
C ALA A 71 -0.54 -16.55 1.23
N ASP A 72 -1.21 -17.65 0.88
CA ASP A 72 -1.80 -18.55 1.89
C ASP A 72 -0.71 -19.32 2.67
N GLU A 73 0.49 -19.45 2.07
CA GLU A 73 1.68 -20.10 2.63
C GLU A 73 2.97 -19.34 2.23
N GLU A 74 4.11 -19.72 2.81
CA GLU A 74 5.44 -19.24 2.40
C GLU A 74 5.65 -19.47 0.90
N LEU A 75 5.82 -18.39 0.13
CA LEU A 75 5.95 -18.43 -1.33
C LEU A 75 7.42 -18.19 -1.73
N PRO A 76 8.23 -19.24 -1.91
CA PRO A 76 9.60 -19.11 -2.38
C PRO A 76 9.61 -18.73 -3.86
N VAL A 77 10.17 -17.56 -4.13
CA VAL A 77 10.26 -16.98 -5.47
C VAL A 77 11.71 -16.72 -5.82
N GLN A 78 12.15 -17.28 -6.95
CA GLN A 78 13.36 -16.83 -7.62
C GLN A 78 12.98 -15.82 -8.68
N PHE A 79 13.69 -14.71 -8.74
CA PHE A 79 13.41 -13.66 -9.71
C PHE A 79 14.70 -13.12 -10.32
N GLU A 80 14.61 -12.63 -11.54
CA GLU A 80 15.70 -12.00 -12.27
C GLU A 80 15.19 -10.72 -12.90
N PHE A 81 15.87 -9.61 -12.64
CA PHE A 81 15.66 -8.35 -13.34
C PHE A 81 16.77 -8.14 -14.36
N GLY A 82 16.43 -7.63 -15.53
CA GLY A 82 17.42 -7.26 -16.52
C GLY A 82 16.97 -6.18 -17.49
N LEU A 83 17.93 -5.41 -18.00
CA LEU A 83 17.69 -4.44 -19.07
C LEU A 83 17.56 -5.15 -20.43
N VAL A 84 16.60 -4.69 -21.23
CA VAL A 84 16.34 -5.17 -22.58
C VAL A 84 16.94 -4.19 -23.59
N ASP A 85 17.52 -4.73 -24.67
CA ASP A 85 18.00 -3.91 -25.79
C ASP A 85 16.87 -3.63 -26.78
N LEU A 86 16.49 -2.36 -26.90
CA LEU A 86 15.45 -1.89 -27.79
C LEU A 86 15.79 -2.03 -29.29
N SER A 87 17.07 -2.16 -29.66
CA SER A 87 17.50 -2.32 -31.06
C SER A 87 17.60 -3.75 -31.56
N ALA A 88 17.64 -4.73 -30.66
CA ALA A 88 17.89 -6.11 -31.05
C ALA A 88 16.67 -6.79 -31.69
N GLY A 89 15.47 -6.19 -31.61
CA GLY A 89 14.21 -6.81 -32.02
C GLY A 89 13.77 -7.99 -31.12
N ASP A 90 14.69 -8.53 -30.31
CA ASP A 90 14.45 -9.52 -29.28
C ASP A 90 14.30 -8.85 -27.91
N LEU A 91 13.27 -9.25 -27.18
CA LEU A 91 12.96 -8.78 -25.82
C LEU A 91 13.73 -9.59 -24.76
N ALA A 92 14.93 -10.05 -25.11
CA ALA A 92 15.85 -10.73 -24.22
C ALA A 92 16.59 -9.74 -23.32
N ILE A 93 17.03 -10.21 -22.15
CA ILE A 93 17.93 -9.44 -21.29
C ILE A 93 19.29 -9.36 -22.01
N ALA A 94 19.71 -8.15 -22.34
CA ALA A 94 20.92 -7.90 -23.10
C ALA A 94 21.99 -7.12 -22.31
N GLY A 95 21.63 -6.58 -21.14
CA GLY A 95 22.49 -5.70 -20.35
C GLY A 95 22.61 -6.06 -18.87
N GLN A 96 22.58 -5.02 -18.02
CA GLN A 96 22.61 -5.17 -16.57
C GLN A 96 21.55 -6.17 -16.12
N LYS A 97 21.96 -7.15 -15.31
CA LYS A 97 21.07 -8.17 -14.77
C LYS A 97 21.40 -8.45 -13.31
N MET A 98 20.38 -8.74 -12.52
CA MET A 98 20.51 -9.14 -11.12
C MET A 98 19.44 -10.18 -10.80
N SER A 99 19.84 -11.23 -10.09
CA SER A 99 18.97 -12.35 -9.74
C SER A 99 18.93 -12.51 -8.23
N GLY A 100 17.76 -12.84 -7.69
CA GLY A 100 17.52 -12.97 -6.27
C GLY A 100 16.56 -14.12 -5.97
N SER A 101 16.51 -14.49 -4.70
CA SER A 101 15.54 -15.43 -4.17
C SER A 101 14.98 -14.84 -2.89
N HIS A 102 13.67 -14.93 -2.71
CA HIS A 102 12.99 -14.46 -1.50
C HIS A 102 11.75 -15.31 -1.24
N THR A 103 11.39 -15.47 0.03
CA THR A 103 10.15 -16.11 0.44
C THR A 103 9.16 -15.02 0.82
N PHE A 104 8.15 -14.80 -0.03
CA PHE A 104 7.07 -13.85 0.25
C PHE A 104 6.02 -14.50 1.15
N VAL A 105 5.55 -13.77 2.16
CA VAL A 105 4.70 -14.28 3.24
C VAL A 105 3.40 -13.48 3.38
N TYR A 106 3.37 -12.22 2.94
CA TYR A 106 2.16 -11.39 3.04
C TYR A 106 1.95 -10.42 1.88
N PHE A 107 0.70 -9.99 1.71
CA PHE A 107 0.31 -8.98 0.72
C PHE A 107 1.11 -7.68 0.86
N LEU A 108 1.56 -7.15 -0.28
CA LEU A 108 2.42 -5.97 -0.44
C LEU A 108 3.85 -6.11 0.11
N GLU A 109 4.28 -7.32 0.45
CA GLU A 109 5.70 -7.57 0.68
C GLU A 109 6.52 -7.33 -0.59
N THR A 110 7.70 -6.74 -0.42
CA THR A 110 8.56 -6.27 -1.51
C THR A 110 9.99 -6.77 -1.33
N TRP A 111 10.63 -7.20 -2.42
CA TRP A 111 12.03 -7.62 -2.42
C TRP A 111 12.72 -7.32 -3.75
N GLY A 112 14.00 -6.96 -3.72
CA GLY A 112 14.68 -6.49 -4.93
C GLY A 112 16.06 -5.87 -4.69
N PHE A 113 16.43 -4.95 -5.58
CA PHE A 113 17.77 -4.38 -5.66
C PHE A 113 17.73 -2.87 -5.56
N ALA A 114 18.17 -2.34 -4.41
CA ALA A 114 18.34 -0.92 -4.18
C ALA A 114 19.41 -0.27 -5.11
N CYS A 115 20.36 -1.08 -5.61
CA CYS A 115 21.41 -0.65 -6.55
C CYS A 115 21.38 -1.46 -7.84
N PHE A 116 20.28 -1.40 -8.61
CA PHE A 116 20.16 -2.21 -9.83
C PHE A 116 21.11 -1.74 -10.94
N ILE A 117 21.11 -0.44 -11.25
CA ILE A 117 22.05 0.19 -12.19
C ILE A 117 22.33 1.63 -11.75
N SER A 118 23.55 2.15 -11.94
CA SER A 118 23.78 3.58 -11.71
C SER A 118 23.17 4.42 -12.83
N ARG A 119 22.66 5.61 -12.49
CA ARG A 119 22.01 6.50 -13.46
C ARG A 119 22.95 6.88 -14.61
N ALA A 120 24.18 7.24 -14.27
CA ALA A 120 25.22 7.57 -15.25
C ALA A 120 25.50 6.40 -16.21
N HIS A 121 25.47 5.15 -15.73
CA HIS A 121 25.64 3.99 -16.61
C HIS A 121 24.44 3.77 -17.53
N LEU A 122 23.21 3.92 -17.04
CA LEU A 122 22.03 3.80 -17.90
C LEU A 122 22.07 4.86 -19.01
N GLU A 123 22.37 6.11 -18.65
CA GLU A 123 22.40 7.26 -19.56
C GLU A 123 23.49 7.17 -20.63
N ALA A 124 24.62 6.54 -20.31
CA ALA A 124 25.69 6.27 -21.28
C ALA A 124 25.46 4.98 -22.09
N SER A 125 24.43 4.18 -21.76
CA SER A 125 24.20 2.88 -22.37
C SER A 125 23.29 2.93 -23.58
N GLN A 126 23.35 1.88 -24.40
CA GLN A 126 22.41 1.65 -25.50
C GLN A 126 20.99 1.25 -25.04
N TYR A 127 20.76 1.02 -23.74
CA TYR A 127 19.45 0.56 -23.23
C TYR A 127 18.45 1.70 -23.05
N LEU A 128 18.92 2.94 -23.01
CA LEU A 128 18.10 4.14 -23.02
C LEU A 128 18.03 4.68 -24.45
N LYS A 129 16.87 4.53 -25.11
CA LYS A 129 16.61 5.05 -26.46
C LYS A 129 15.26 5.74 -26.52
N ASP A 130 15.17 6.85 -27.24
CA ASP A 130 13.94 7.62 -27.39
C ASP A 130 13.27 7.91 -26.04
N ASP A 131 14.10 8.37 -25.09
CA ASP A 131 13.72 8.67 -23.71
C ASP A 131 13.01 7.52 -22.96
N SER A 132 13.32 6.28 -23.35
CA SER A 132 12.67 5.08 -22.85
C SER A 132 13.68 3.96 -22.59
N PHE A 133 13.41 3.15 -21.57
CA PHE A 133 14.14 1.90 -21.31
C PHE A 133 13.17 0.83 -20.86
N MET A 134 13.59 -0.43 -20.90
CA MET A 134 12.75 -1.57 -20.51
C MET A 134 13.45 -2.42 -19.47
N VAL A 135 12.71 -2.79 -18.43
CA VAL A 135 13.13 -3.78 -17.44
C VAL A 135 12.29 -5.03 -17.64
N LYS A 136 12.94 -6.14 -17.92
CA LYS A 136 12.32 -7.47 -17.90
C LYS A 136 12.52 -8.09 -16.54
N CYS A 137 11.42 -8.49 -15.91
CA CYS A 137 11.43 -9.37 -14.75
C CYS A 137 11.09 -10.78 -15.20
N THR A 138 11.89 -11.76 -14.82
CA THR A 138 11.55 -13.18 -14.99
C THR A 138 11.39 -13.79 -13.60
N ILE A 139 10.19 -14.25 -13.32
CA ILE A 139 9.83 -14.89 -12.05
C ILE A 139 9.77 -16.40 -12.28
N ARG A 140 10.32 -17.13 -11.32
CA ARG A 140 10.27 -18.58 -11.23
C ARG A 140 9.67 -18.91 -9.87
N VAL A 141 8.43 -19.36 -9.91
CA VAL A 141 7.76 -19.93 -8.76
C VAL A 141 7.86 -21.44 -8.89
N ALA A 142 8.54 -22.08 -7.93
CA ALA A 142 8.54 -23.53 -7.87
C ALA A 142 7.11 -23.98 -7.56
N LYS A 143 6.42 -24.50 -8.56
CA LYS A 143 5.20 -25.28 -8.33
C LYS A 143 5.68 -26.69 -8.01
N GLU A 144 5.77 -27.01 -6.73
CA GLU A 144 5.85 -28.40 -6.38
C GLU A 144 4.48 -29.04 -6.68
N THR A 145 4.27 -29.46 -7.94
CA THR A 145 3.20 -30.38 -8.29
C THR A 145 3.57 -31.75 -7.75
N TRP A 146 3.45 -31.92 -6.44
CA TRP A 146 3.23 -33.23 -5.87
C TRP A 146 1.82 -33.65 -6.30
N GLU A 147 1.69 -34.23 -7.49
CA GLU A 147 0.58 -35.14 -7.73
C GLU A 147 0.71 -36.28 -6.70
N GLU A 148 0.03 -36.06 -5.57
CA GLU A 148 -0.25 -36.99 -4.48
C GLU A 148 0.97 -37.53 -3.71
N ALA A 149 1.52 -36.72 -2.77
CA ALA A 149 1.99 -37.18 -1.44
C ALA A 149 2.75 -36.12 -0.60
N ARG A 150 2.61 -34.83 -0.88
CA ARG A 150 2.64 -33.80 0.17
C ARG A 150 1.48 -32.85 -0.05
N GLN A 151 0.25 -33.35 0.17
CA GLN A 151 -0.65 -32.50 0.92
C GLN A 151 0.14 -32.10 2.15
N SER A 152 0.38 -30.82 2.35
CA SER A 152 0.56 -30.37 3.72
C SER A 152 -0.63 -30.97 4.48
N ILE A 153 -0.38 -31.97 5.33
CA ILE A 153 -1.41 -32.49 6.24
C ILE A 153 -1.83 -31.36 7.19
N VAL A 154 -1.01 -30.29 7.25
CA VAL A 154 -1.33 -29.06 7.94
C VAL A 154 -2.24 -28.24 7.02
N PRO A 155 -3.56 -28.19 7.28
CA PRO A 155 -4.42 -27.27 6.58
C PRO A 155 -3.92 -25.82 6.76
N PRO A 156 -4.17 -24.92 5.79
CA PRO A 156 -3.83 -23.50 5.94
C PRO A 156 -4.47 -22.94 7.22
N SER A 157 -3.83 -21.92 7.80
CA SER A 157 -4.35 -21.30 9.03
C SER A 157 -5.76 -20.77 8.82
N ASP A 158 -6.72 -21.42 9.46
CA ASP A 158 -8.12 -21.05 9.47
C ASP A 158 -8.50 -20.22 10.70
N LEU A 159 -7.52 -19.79 11.51
CA LEU A 159 -7.74 -18.98 12.71
C LEU A 159 -8.54 -17.71 12.38
N HIS A 160 -8.18 -17.04 11.29
CA HIS A 160 -8.89 -15.84 10.84
C HIS A 160 -10.35 -16.17 10.51
N LEU A 161 -10.64 -17.32 9.88
CA LEU A 161 -12.01 -17.77 9.59
C LEU A 161 -12.78 -18.12 10.86
N HIS A 162 -12.13 -18.76 11.84
CA HIS A 162 -12.73 -19.05 13.14
C HIS A 162 -13.09 -17.76 13.88
N LEU A 163 -12.22 -16.76 13.86
CA LEU A 163 -12.49 -15.45 14.47
C LEU A 163 -13.53 -14.64 13.69
N THR A 164 -13.60 -14.75 12.36
CA THR A 164 -14.70 -14.19 11.57
C THR A 164 -16.04 -14.81 12.00
N LYS A 165 -16.12 -16.15 12.08
CA LYS A 165 -17.34 -16.85 12.52
C LYS A 165 -17.75 -16.46 13.94
N LEU A 166 -16.78 -16.28 14.84
CA LEU A 166 -17.03 -15.79 16.20
C LEU A 166 -17.65 -14.38 16.18
N LEU A 167 -17.11 -13.48 15.37
CA LEU A 167 -17.67 -12.13 15.21
C LEU A 167 -19.08 -12.15 14.61
N GLU A 168 -19.32 -12.96 13.58
CA GLU A 168 -20.62 -13.04 12.88
C GLU A 168 -21.71 -13.69 13.72
N SER A 169 -21.39 -14.76 14.45
CA SER A 169 -22.34 -15.47 15.31
C SER A 169 -22.70 -14.69 16.57
N SER A 170 -21.84 -13.75 17.00
CA SER A 170 -21.97 -13.01 18.26
C SER A 170 -22.03 -13.91 19.50
N GLU A 171 -21.57 -15.16 19.40
CA GLU A 171 -21.59 -16.13 20.49
C GLU A 171 -20.59 -15.73 21.59
N MET A 172 -21.03 -15.68 22.85
CA MET A 172 -20.23 -15.22 24.00
C MET A 172 -19.77 -13.75 23.93
N ALA A 173 -20.37 -12.95 23.05
CA ALA A 173 -20.10 -11.52 23.02
C ALA A 173 -20.51 -10.84 24.34
N ASP A 174 -19.63 -9.96 24.82
CA ASP A 174 -19.71 -9.31 26.12
C ASP A 174 -19.72 -7.77 26.00
N ILE A 175 -19.79 -7.25 24.76
CA ILE A 175 -19.88 -5.83 24.48
C ILE A 175 -20.67 -5.53 23.20
N THR A 176 -21.39 -4.42 23.20
CA THR A 176 -22.04 -3.82 22.03
C THR A 176 -21.50 -2.41 21.81
N PHE A 177 -21.24 -2.04 20.56
CA PHE A 177 -20.90 -0.67 20.17
C PHE A 177 -22.03 -0.04 19.38
N GLU A 178 -22.41 1.18 19.71
CA GLU A 178 -23.36 1.98 18.93
C GLU A 178 -22.59 2.98 18.07
N VAL A 179 -22.73 2.88 16.74
CA VAL A 179 -22.00 3.69 15.75
C VAL A 179 -22.95 4.08 14.62
N ASP A 180 -23.17 5.38 14.38
CA ASP A 180 -24.10 5.87 13.34
C ASP A 180 -25.45 5.11 13.27
N GLU A 181 -26.13 4.95 14.42
CA GLU A 181 -27.41 4.22 14.55
C GLU A 181 -27.33 2.69 14.34
N GLU A 182 -26.16 2.16 13.96
CA GLU A 182 -25.89 0.72 13.88
C GLU A 182 -25.32 0.18 15.20
N SER A 183 -25.65 -1.07 15.52
CA SER A 183 -25.12 -1.78 16.68
C SER A 183 -24.16 -2.89 16.25
N PHE A 184 -22.97 -2.91 16.85
CA PHE A 184 -21.91 -3.88 16.58
C PHE A 184 -21.61 -4.69 17.83
N ILE A 185 -21.94 -5.97 17.80
CA ILE A 185 -21.69 -6.90 18.90
C ILE A 185 -20.28 -7.49 18.76
N ALA A 186 -19.51 -7.54 19.86
CA ALA A 186 -18.10 -7.92 19.84
C ALA A 186 -17.61 -8.54 21.17
N HIS A 187 -16.31 -8.86 21.23
CA HIS A 187 -15.65 -9.53 22.35
C HIS A 187 -14.53 -8.64 22.92
N ARG A 188 -14.66 -8.25 24.20
CA ARG A 188 -13.73 -7.36 24.89
C ARG A 188 -12.29 -7.90 24.84
N ILE A 189 -12.11 -9.21 25.03
CA ILE A 189 -10.79 -9.84 25.07
C ILE A 189 -10.04 -9.72 23.74
N VAL A 190 -10.73 -9.89 22.60
CA VAL A 190 -10.13 -9.78 21.27
C VAL A 190 -9.70 -8.33 21.02
N LEU A 191 -10.58 -7.37 21.29
CA LEU A 191 -10.30 -5.95 21.09
C LEU A 191 -9.17 -5.46 21.99
N ALA A 192 -9.18 -5.85 23.27
CA ALA A 192 -8.14 -5.47 24.23
C ALA A 192 -6.76 -6.09 23.90
N ALA A 193 -6.73 -7.28 23.30
CA ALA A 193 -5.49 -7.90 22.85
C ALA A 193 -4.91 -7.22 21.59
N ARG A 194 -5.77 -6.61 20.78
CA ARG A 194 -5.42 -6.09 19.44
C ARG A 194 -5.26 -4.58 19.39
N SER A 195 -5.69 -3.87 20.43
CA SER A 195 -5.57 -2.41 20.56
C SER A 195 -5.42 -2.00 22.02
N SER A 196 -4.36 -1.26 22.31
CA SER A 196 -4.11 -0.68 23.64
C SER A 196 -5.18 0.32 24.05
N VAL A 197 -5.72 1.07 23.09
CA VAL A 197 -6.80 2.04 23.29
C VAL A 197 -8.09 1.33 23.65
N PHE A 198 -8.48 0.27 22.93
CA PHE A 198 -9.62 -0.55 23.33
C PHE A 198 -9.39 -1.20 24.69
N LYS A 199 -8.20 -1.74 24.97
CA LYS A 199 -7.89 -2.28 26.30
C LYS A 199 -8.14 -1.26 27.40
N GLN A 200 -7.63 -0.04 27.25
CA GLN A 200 -7.84 1.03 28.22
C GLN A 200 -9.31 1.43 28.34
N LEU A 201 -9.99 1.65 27.21
CA LEU A 201 -11.40 2.02 27.15
C LEU A 201 -12.30 1.00 27.87
N LEU A 202 -11.99 -0.29 27.69
CA LEU A 202 -12.77 -1.38 28.26
C LEU A 202 -12.45 -1.59 29.74
N CYS A 203 -11.18 -1.52 30.15
CA CYS A 203 -10.79 -1.64 31.56
C CYS A 203 -11.36 -0.51 32.43
N GLN A 204 -11.50 0.71 31.90
CA GLN A 204 -12.05 1.86 32.63
C GLN A 204 -13.54 1.71 32.96
N LYS A 205 -14.27 0.87 32.23
CA LYS A 205 -15.73 0.76 32.35
C LYS A 205 -16.22 -0.20 33.47
N GLY A 206 -15.35 -1.01 34.06
CA GLY A 206 -15.66 -1.92 35.18
C GLY A 206 -16.69 -3.02 34.87
N ASP A 207 -16.70 -4.11 35.64
CA ASP A 207 -17.64 -5.25 35.49
C ASP A 207 -19.08 -4.93 35.94
N ASN A 208 -19.31 -3.78 36.57
CA ASN A 208 -20.58 -3.45 37.24
C ASN A 208 -21.59 -2.69 36.38
N ASP A 209 -21.24 -2.34 35.14
CA ASP A 209 -22.18 -1.68 34.23
C ASP A 209 -22.97 -2.74 33.45
N ALA A 210 -24.16 -3.08 33.96
CA ALA A 210 -25.10 -4.02 33.34
C ALA A 210 -25.52 -3.61 31.91
N SER A 211 -25.10 -2.42 31.45
CA SER A 211 -25.21 -1.97 30.07
C SER A 211 -23.83 -1.97 29.39
N SER A 212 -23.42 -3.10 28.83
CA SER A 212 -22.17 -3.24 28.06
C SER A 212 -22.22 -2.55 26.67
N CYS A 213 -22.89 -1.40 26.57
CA CYS A 213 -22.98 -0.59 25.36
C CYS A 213 -21.95 0.55 25.35
N VAL A 214 -21.17 0.69 24.29
CA VAL A 214 -20.18 1.77 24.10
C VAL A 214 -20.51 2.55 22.84
N ARG A 215 -20.81 3.84 22.99
CA ARG A 215 -21.11 4.70 21.86
C ARG A 215 -19.84 5.27 21.23
N ILE A 216 -19.68 5.11 19.91
CA ILE A 216 -18.59 5.68 19.11
C ILE A 216 -19.19 6.78 18.23
N GLN A 217 -18.70 8.02 18.37
CA GLN A 217 -19.25 9.19 17.67
C GLN A 217 -18.40 9.63 16.46
N ASP A 218 -17.09 9.40 16.49
CA ASP A 218 -16.14 9.96 15.51
C ASP A 218 -15.77 9.00 14.37
N VAL A 219 -16.48 7.88 14.24
CA VAL A 219 -16.21 6.86 13.22
C VAL A 219 -17.51 6.49 12.53
N LYS A 220 -17.51 6.51 11.20
CA LYS A 220 -18.65 6.06 10.40
C LYS A 220 -18.87 4.56 10.55
N ALA A 221 -20.12 4.09 10.58
CA ALA A 221 -20.44 2.66 10.74
C ALA A 221 -19.69 1.74 9.74
N PRO A 222 -19.58 2.05 8.43
CA PRO A 222 -18.82 1.22 7.48
C PRO A 222 -17.32 1.17 7.77
N VAL A 223 -16.74 2.25 8.30
CA VAL A 223 -15.32 2.32 8.70
C VAL A 223 -15.12 1.51 9.97
N PHE A 224 -16.03 1.63 10.94
CA PHE A 224 -15.99 0.84 12.16
C PHE A 224 -16.15 -0.65 11.88
N LYS A 225 -17.04 -1.04 10.96
CA LYS A 225 -17.19 -2.42 10.49
C LYS A 225 -15.88 -2.98 9.92
N ALA A 226 -15.18 -2.19 9.10
CA ALA A 226 -13.90 -2.57 8.54
C ALA A 226 -12.79 -2.69 9.61
N LEU A 227 -12.75 -1.74 10.54
CA LEU A 227 -11.84 -1.75 11.69
C LEU A 227 -12.06 -3.00 12.55
N LEU A 228 -13.32 -3.31 12.85
CA LEU A 228 -13.71 -4.46 13.65
C LEU A 228 -13.34 -5.77 12.95
N HIS A 229 -13.66 -5.91 11.67
CA HIS A 229 -13.23 -7.07 10.89
C HIS A 229 -11.71 -7.25 10.90
N TYR A 230 -10.96 -6.15 10.74
CA TYR A 230 -9.50 -6.18 10.78
C TYR A 230 -8.97 -6.63 12.15
N LEU A 231 -9.56 -6.18 13.26
CA LEU A 231 -9.15 -6.59 14.61
C LEU A 231 -9.29 -8.10 14.85
N TYR A 232 -10.22 -8.77 14.18
CA TYR A 232 -10.42 -10.23 14.29
C TYR A 232 -9.58 -11.02 13.30
N THR A 233 -9.28 -10.47 12.13
CA THR A 233 -8.75 -11.25 11.00
C THR A 233 -7.39 -10.80 10.50
N ASP A 234 -6.93 -9.61 10.91
CA ASP A 234 -5.76 -8.90 10.37
C ASP A 234 -5.86 -8.65 8.85
N ARG A 235 -7.09 -8.70 8.30
CA ARG A 235 -7.43 -8.49 6.89
C ARG A 235 -8.55 -7.47 6.73
N LEU A 236 -8.48 -6.70 5.64
CA LEU A 236 -9.57 -5.80 5.27
C LEU A 236 -10.63 -6.56 4.46
N PRO A 237 -11.94 -6.34 4.70
CA PRO A 237 -12.98 -7.05 3.97
C PRO A 237 -12.94 -6.75 2.47
N ASN A 238 -13.06 -7.80 1.65
CA ASN A 238 -12.99 -7.74 0.18
C ASN A 238 -14.20 -7.03 -0.47
N GLY A 239 -15.27 -6.79 0.29
CA GLY A 239 -16.53 -6.22 -0.18
C GLY A 239 -17.02 -4.99 0.58
N ILE A 240 -16.12 -4.22 1.22
CA ILE A 240 -16.54 -2.91 1.76
C ILE A 240 -17.01 -2.05 0.61
N ASP A 241 -18.15 -1.39 0.80
CA ASP A 241 -18.60 -0.32 -0.08
C ASP A 241 -17.62 0.86 -0.02
N LYS A 242 -16.55 0.76 -0.83
CA LYS A 242 -15.54 1.82 -1.02
C LYS A 242 -16.12 3.02 -1.79
N SER A 243 -17.43 3.03 -2.11
CA SER A 243 -18.08 4.21 -2.70
C SER A 243 -18.15 5.39 -1.73
N LEU A 244 -17.99 5.14 -0.42
CA LEU A 244 -17.82 6.19 0.57
C LEU A 244 -16.64 7.09 0.19
N PRO A 245 -16.88 8.37 -0.14
CA PRO A 245 -15.82 9.33 -0.32
C PRO A 245 -14.96 9.34 0.94
N SER A 246 -13.64 9.42 0.80
CA SER A 246 -12.68 9.45 1.92
C SER A 246 -12.62 8.19 2.80
N PHE A 247 -13.15 7.03 2.38
CA PHE A 247 -13.10 5.82 3.21
C PHE A 247 -11.69 5.46 3.72
N ASP A 248 -10.69 5.46 2.82
CA ASP A 248 -9.30 5.14 3.20
C ASP A 248 -8.71 6.17 4.19
N GLN A 249 -9.10 7.44 4.09
CA GLN A 249 -8.71 8.52 5.00
C GLN A 249 -9.34 8.33 6.39
N GLN A 250 -10.64 8.01 6.44
CA GLN A 250 -11.34 7.75 7.70
C GLN A 250 -10.83 6.49 8.39
N LEU A 251 -10.50 5.45 7.60
CA LEU A 251 -9.90 4.23 8.13
C LEU A 251 -8.50 4.47 8.68
N LEU A 252 -7.67 5.29 8.01
CA LEU A 252 -6.38 5.72 8.55
C LEU A 252 -6.56 6.44 9.90
N LEU A 253 -7.50 7.39 9.97
CA LEU A 253 -7.78 8.11 11.21
C LEU A 253 -8.23 7.17 12.33
N ALA A 254 -9.10 6.21 12.02
CA ALA A 254 -9.55 5.22 12.99
C ALA A 254 -8.38 4.32 13.45
N ALA A 255 -7.55 3.84 12.52
CA ALA A 255 -6.40 3.01 12.84
C ALA A 255 -5.41 3.72 13.77
N ASP A 256 -5.15 5.02 13.53
CA ASP A 256 -4.33 5.85 14.42
C ASP A 256 -5.01 6.05 15.80
N THR A 257 -6.30 6.41 15.79
CA THR A 257 -7.10 6.67 17.00
C THR A 257 -7.13 5.47 17.95
N TYR A 258 -7.25 4.25 17.39
CA TYR A 258 -7.28 3.02 18.17
C TYR A 258 -5.91 2.32 18.28
N ALA A 259 -4.83 2.97 17.86
CA ALA A 259 -3.46 2.44 17.93
C ALA A 259 -3.28 1.05 17.28
N ILE A 260 -3.79 0.88 16.06
CA ILE A 260 -3.67 -0.36 15.26
C ILE A 260 -2.63 -0.13 14.17
N GLU A 261 -1.36 -0.25 14.55
CA GLU A 261 -0.20 0.23 13.79
C GLU A 261 -0.07 -0.40 12.39
N ARG A 262 -0.23 -1.73 12.27
CA ARG A 262 -0.18 -2.40 10.96
C ARG A 262 -1.25 -1.89 9.99
N LEU A 263 -2.47 -1.67 10.48
CA LEU A 263 -3.56 -1.12 9.66
C LEU A 263 -3.27 0.32 9.24
N LYS A 264 -2.68 1.12 10.13
CA LYS A 264 -2.25 2.49 9.83
C LYS A 264 -1.28 2.49 8.63
N PHE A 265 -0.24 1.65 8.65
CA PHE A 265 0.70 1.54 7.53
C PHE A 265 0.04 1.08 6.22
N ILE A 266 -0.88 0.11 6.29
CA ILE A 266 -1.65 -0.34 5.11
C ILE A 266 -2.47 0.82 4.52
N CYS A 267 -3.09 1.65 5.37
CA CYS A 267 -3.86 2.81 4.91
C CYS A 267 -2.95 3.90 4.33
N GLU A 268 -1.79 4.17 4.94
CA GLU A 268 -0.80 5.11 4.40
C GLU A 268 -0.35 4.70 2.99
N GLU A 269 -0.03 3.44 2.76
CA GLU A 269 0.38 2.94 1.45
C GLU A 269 -0.74 3.08 0.41
N LYS A 270 -1.98 2.72 0.77
CA LYS A 270 -3.14 2.88 -0.11
C LYS A 270 -3.38 4.34 -0.48
N LEU A 271 -3.26 5.25 0.49
CA LEU A 271 -3.45 6.68 0.24
C LEU A 271 -2.32 7.26 -0.61
N CYS A 272 -1.06 6.86 -0.40
CA CYS A 272 0.06 7.25 -1.26
C CYS A 272 -0.20 6.88 -2.72
N ASN A 273 -0.72 5.67 -2.97
CA ASN A 273 -0.96 5.16 -4.34
C ASN A 273 -2.19 5.79 -5.02
N LYS A 274 -3.03 6.51 -4.27
CA LYS A 274 -4.29 7.13 -4.76
C LYS A 274 -4.29 8.65 -4.66
N LEU A 275 -3.13 9.27 -4.43
CA LEU A 275 -3.03 10.74 -4.37
C LEU A 275 -3.48 11.36 -5.70
N SER A 276 -4.29 12.41 -5.59
CA SER A 276 -4.80 13.19 -6.70
C SER A 276 -4.85 14.67 -6.32
N VAL A 277 -5.01 15.55 -7.32
CA VAL A 277 -5.15 16.99 -7.10
C VAL A 277 -6.34 17.30 -6.17
N ASP A 278 -7.43 16.53 -6.28
CA ASP A 278 -8.65 16.71 -5.47
C ASP A 278 -8.49 16.22 -4.02
N THR A 279 -7.58 15.28 -3.77
CA THR A 279 -7.45 14.58 -2.48
C THR A 279 -6.19 14.94 -1.70
N VAL A 280 -5.16 15.53 -2.34
CA VAL A 280 -3.85 15.77 -1.71
C VAL A 280 -3.93 16.71 -0.51
N ALA A 281 -4.78 17.74 -0.54
CA ALA A 281 -4.93 18.70 0.56
C ALA A 281 -5.47 18.04 1.84
N SER A 282 -6.64 17.39 1.73
CA SER A 282 -7.23 16.64 2.86
C SER A 282 -6.34 15.49 3.33
N THR A 283 -5.66 14.78 2.42
CA THR A 283 -4.74 13.69 2.77
C THR A 283 -3.50 14.21 3.51
N PHE A 284 -2.97 15.37 3.10
CA PHE A 284 -1.87 16.03 3.78
C PHE A 284 -2.24 16.41 5.22
N GLN A 285 -3.39 17.07 5.41
CA GLN A 285 -3.88 17.45 6.73
C GLN A 285 -4.06 16.23 7.65
N LEU A 286 -4.58 15.14 7.10
CA LEU A 286 -4.73 13.88 7.82
C LEU A 286 -3.37 13.27 8.20
N ALA A 287 -2.40 13.30 7.28
CA ALA A 287 -1.05 12.81 7.53
C ALA A 287 -0.35 13.58 8.66
N GLU A 288 -0.54 14.90 8.74
CA GLU A 288 -0.07 15.70 9.87
C GLU A 288 -0.75 15.29 11.18
N LYS A 289 -2.09 15.20 11.17
CA LYS A 289 -2.88 14.85 12.35
C LYS A 289 -2.47 13.49 12.92
N CYS A 290 -2.28 12.50 12.05
CA CYS A 290 -1.92 11.13 12.42
C CYS A 290 -0.40 10.91 12.52
N LYS A 291 0.43 11.95 12.35
CA LYS A 291 1.91 11.85 12.35
C LYS A 291 2.45 10.74 11.41
N CYS A 292 1.93 10.73 10.19
CA CYS A 292 2.28 9.77 9.14
C CYS A 292 3.36 10.38 8.23
N ASP A 293 4.64 10.24 8.60
CA ASP A 293 5.74 10.93 7.91
C ASP A 293 5.88 10.52 6.43
N ARG A 294 5.67 9.24 6.13
CA ARG A 294 5.71 8.70 4.77
C ARG A 294 4.62 9.32 3.91
N LEU A 295 3.38 9.30 4.40
CA LEU A 295 2.24 9.90 3.68
C LEU A 295 2.38 11.43 3.55
N ASN A 296 2.87 12.10 4.60
CA ASN A 296 3.11 13.54 4.61
C ASN A 296 4.10 13.94 3.50
N THR A 297 5.23 13.23 3.46
CA THR A 297 6.27 13.41 2.44
C THR A 297 5.71 13.15 1.04
N ALA A 298 4.90 12.09 0.86
CA ALA A 298 4.27 11.81 -0.42
C ALA A 298 3.33 12.93 -0.87
N CYS A 299 2.52 13.50 0.04
CA CYS A 299 1.63 14.62 -0.26
C CYS A 299 2.40 15.88 -0.68
N LEU A 300 3.44 16.26 0.06
CA LEU A 300 4.28 17.42 -0.28
C LEU A 300 4.93 17.26 -1.65
N LYS A 301 5.52 16.08 -1.92
CA LYS A 301 6.14 15.76 -3.21
C LYS A 301 5.14 15.79 -4.35
N PHE A 302 3.95 15.22 -4.15
CA PHE A 302 2.89 15.25 -5.15
C PHE A 302 2.47 16.69 -5.47
N ALA A 303 2.25 17.52 -4.44
CA ALA A 303 1.80 18.89 -4.59
C ALA A 303 2.88 19.83 -5.16
N ALA A 304 4.16 19.53 -4.94
CA ALA A 304 5.29 20.31 -5.48
C ALA A 304 5.49 20.16 -7.00
N LYS A 305 4.89 19.15 -7.64
CA LYS A 305 4.98 18.99 -9.11
C LYS A 305 4.35 20.19 -9.83
N PRO A 306 4.99 20.79 -10.85
CA PRO A 306 4.50 22.00 -11.49
C PRO A 306 3.04 21.92 -11.96
N GLU A 307 2.64 20.82 -12.62
CA GLU A 307 1.23 20.65 -13.06
C GLU A 307 0.23 20.65 -11.89
N ASN A 308 0.59 20.01 -10.77
CA ASN A 308 -0.25 19.88 -9.60
C ASN A 308 -0.30 21.19 -8.82
N LEU A 309 0.85 21.87 -8.67
CA LEU A 309 0.95 23.16 -8.00
C LEU A 309 0.10 24.22 -8.70
N ILE A 310 0.18 24.29 -10.04
CA ILE A 310 -0.66 25.21 -10.84
C ILE A 310 -2.15 24.90 -10.59
N SER A 311 -2.53 23.63 -10.63
CA SER A 311 -3.92 23.20 -10.40
C SER A 311 -4.41 23.55 -8.99
N LEU A 312 -3.58 23.31 -7.97
CA LEU A 312 -3.86 23.65 -6.57
C LEU A 312 -3.97 25.16 -6.35
N MET A 313 -3.10 25.97 -6.97
CA MET A 313 -3.17 27.43 -6.90
C MET A 313 -4.42 27.99 -7.61
N GLN A 314 -4.84 27.38 -8.73
CA GLN A 314 -6.09 27.72 -9.41
C GLN A 314 -7.31 27.36 -8.56
N MET A 315 -7.31 26.20 -7.89
CA MET A 315 -8.38 25.85 -6.94
C MET A 315 -8.41 26.84 -5.77
N TYR A 316 -7.26 27.15 -5.18
CA TYR A 316 -7.16 28.12 -4.07
C TYR A 316 -7.70 29.51 -4.45
N SER A 317 -7.39 30.00 -5.65
CA SER A 317 -7.87 31.30 -6.12
C SER A 317 -9.40 31.29 -6.34
N LYS A 318 -9.96 30.23 -6.93
CA LYS A 318 -11.42 30.06 -7.07
C LYS A 318 -12.16 30.05 -5.74
N ILE A 319 -11.60 29.41 -4.71
CA ILE A 319 -12.15 29.38 -3.35
C ILE A 319 -12.12 30.78 -2.73
N SER A 320 -10.98 31.49 -2.86
CA SER A 320 -10.84 32.86 -2.34
C SER A 320 -11.77 33.88 -3.00
N GLN A 321 -12.21 33.62 -4.24
CA GLN A 321 -13.14 34.45 -5.00
C GLN A 321 -14.62 34.05 -4.81
N GLY A 322 -14.91 33.04 -3.98
CA GLY A 322 -16.27 32.63 -3.63
C GLY A 322 -17.05 31.94 -4.76
N SER A 323 -16.35 31.33 -5.72
CA SER A 323 -16.95 30.85 -6.98
C SER A 323 -17.40 29.37 -7.01
N GLU A 324 -17.24 28.61 -5.92
CA GLU A 324 -17.68 27.19 -5.86
C GLU A 324 -18.68 26.91 -4.74
N GLN A 325 -19.83 26.29 -5.10
CA GLN A 325 -20.82 25.70 -4.20
C GLN A 325 -20.72 24.16 -4.10
N HIS A 326 -19.60 23.54 -4.49
CA HIS A 326 -19.44 22.07 -4.41
C HIS A 326 -18.31 21.61 -3.48
N ASN A 327 -18.66 20.65 -2.61
CA ASN A 327 -17.86 19.81 -1.70
C ASN A 327 -16.49 20.37 -1.23
N THR A 328 -16.53 21.34 -0.32
CA THR A 328 -15.37 21.95 0.35
C THR A 328 -14.56 21.00 1.24
N ALA A 329 -15.04 19.77 1.48
CA ALA A 329 -14.40 18.81 2.39
C ALA A 329 -13.05 18.27 1.87
N GLY A 330 -12.87 18.13 0.55
CA GLY A 330 -11.60 17.65 -0.02
C GLY A 330 -10.48 18.68 -0.02
N LEU A 331 -10.85 19.96 0.08
CA LEU A 331 -9.97 21.14 0.02
C LEU A 331 -9.55 21.63 1.42
N SER A 332 -9.97 20.92 2.48
CA SER A 332 -9.49 21.18 3.83
C SER A 332 -7.97 20.99 3.88
N GLY A 333 -7.25 21.95 4.49
CA GLY A 333 -5.80 21.91 4.56
C GLY A 333 -5.05 22.42 3.32
N LEU A 334 -5.73 22.86 2.26
CA LEU A 334 -5.08 23.48 1.10
C LEU A 334 -4.22 24.72 1.45
N PRO A 335 -4.67 25.65 2.32
CA PRO A 335 -3.84 26.79 2.73
C PRO A 335 -2.56 26.34 3.48
N GLU A 336 -2.68 25.36 4.37
CA GLU A 336 -1.57 24.81 5.16
C GLU A 336 -0.55 24.11 4.25
N LEU A 337 -1.03 23.30 3.30
CA LEU A 337 -0.21 22.64 2.29
C LEU A 337 0.56 23.66 1.44
N LEU A 338 -0.11 24.67 0.90
CA LEU A 338 0.54 25.72 0.09
C LEU A 338 1.54 26.54 0.91
N ASN A 339 1.22 26.84 2.17
CA ASN A 339 2.14 27.56 3.05
C ASN A 339 3.40 26.74 3.35
N LYS A 340 3.26 25.43 3.62
CA LYS A 340 4.42 24.54 3.79
C LYS A 340 5.28 24.47 2.53
N LEU A 341 4.66 24.42 1.35
CA LEU A 341 5.41 24.45 0.09
C LEU A 341 6.15 25.79 -0.07
N ALA A 342 5.49 26.92 0.19
CA ALA A 342 6.14 28.23 0.11
C ALA A 342 7.38 28.32 1.02
N HIS A 343 7.29 27.81 2.25
CA HIS A 343 8.45 27.76 3.16
C HIS A 343 9.53 26.77 2.74
N ALA A 344 9.18 25.70 2.01
CA ALA A 344 10.17 24.75 1.46
C ALA A 344 10.97 25.32 0.27
N PHE A 345 10.45 26.36 -0.41
CA PHE A 345 11.09 27.01 -1.57
C PHE A 345 11.77 28.35 -1.25
N VAL A 346 11.74 28.84 -0.01
CA VAL A 346 12.53 30.01 0.41
C VAL A 346 13.90 29.51 0.89
N PRO A 347 15.02 29.86 0.20
CA PRO A 347 16.34 29.54 0.70
C PRO A 347 16.59 30.33 1.98
N SER A 348 17.00 29.62 3.05
CA SER A 348 17.52 30.20 4.29
C SER A 348 18.79 31.01 4.06
#